data_AF-A0A537KRG2-F1
#
_entry.id   AF-A0A537KRG2-F1
#
_cell.length_a   1.000
_cell.length_b   1.000
_cell.length_c   1.000
_cell.angle_alpha   90.00
_cell.angle_beta   90.00
_cell.angle_gamma   90.00
#
_symmetry.space_group_name_H-M   'P 1'
#
loop_
_entity.id
_entity.type
_entity.pdbx_description
1 polymer ?
#
loop_
_entity_poly.entity_id
_entity_poly.type
_entity_poly.pdbx_seq_one_letter_code
_entity_poly.pdbx_strand_id
1 'polypeptide(L)'
;MELSQQRLHHLLGKLKTPGVTKPNIFLKQYLVSLLHRIKTIGYQDTMEEYELRKLGIFNQLNFFQLLSGVFIFFTCLFYHQKFSGWICILGCLPLLVSSFVLYLNSQYKHKTALIAYFILHPLAASFIFMNGMHLGIDLYFILYGILAVFFLKDLAFMVFTIAFSMVNFFVLSVVLKQFLYELENINELLYLVNEAVAIIFIFYGLYLIKNENTGYQLNILDKNKDLLQKNVQIQMQSEKIQKDASLLEKQKEELTELNALKNKLFSIISHDLKAPMYALRNFFGEVQQNNMPARELKNMIPAVVNDLTYTTSLMDNLLQWSKAQM
;
A
#
# COMPACT_ATOMS: atom_id res chain seq x y z
N MET A 1 -0.63 -10.17 67.80
CA MET A 1 -0.69 -10.06 66.32
C MET A 1 -1.52 -8.87 65.83
N GLU A 2 -2.49 -8.36 66.59
CA GLU A 2 -3.29 -7.19 66.17
C GLU A 2 -2.55 -5.83 66.27
N LEU A 3 -1.62 -5.68 67.22
CA LEU A 3 -0.82 -4.46 67.39
C LEU A 3 0.20 -4.21 66.24
N SER A 4 0.60 -5.24 65.50
CA SER A 4 1.49 -5.09 64.33
C SER A 4 0.72 -4.68 63.06
N GLN A 5 -0.54 -5.09 62.91
CA GLN A 5 -1.38 -4.68 61.77
C GLN A 5 -1.83 -3.22 61.86
N GLN A 6 -2.15 -2.71 63.06
CA GLN A 6 -2.47 -1.29 63.25
C GLN A 6 -1.28 -0.36 62.95
N ARG A 7 -0.05 -0.75 63.33
CA ARG A 7 1.15 0.00 62.95
C ARG A 7 1.42 -0.05 61.44
N LEU A 8 1.14 -1.18 60.79
CA LEU A 8 1.27 -1.30 59.34
C LEU A 8 0.26 -0.43 58.60
N HIS A 9 -0.99 -0.36 59.07
CA HIS A 9 -2.04 0.49 58.49
C HIS A 9 -1.76 1.98 58.70
N HIS A 10 -1.19 2.35 59.85
CA HIS A 10 -0.76 3.73 60.12
C HIS A 10 0.49 4.14 59.30
N LEU A 11 1.39 3.20 59.01
CA LEU A 11 2.53 3.42 58.10
C LEU A 11 2.10 3.50 56.62
N LEU A 12 1.13 2.68 56.20
CA LEU A 12 0.54 2.72 54.85
C LEU A 12 -0.31 3.98 54.61
N GLY A 13 -0.93 4.55 55.65
CA GLY A 13 -1.63 5.84 55.57
C GLY A 13 -0.72 7.06 55.44
N LYS A 14 0.58 6.92 55.77
CA LYS A 14 1.60 7.98 55.63
C LYS A 14 2.42 7.89 54.34
N LEU A 15 2.22 6.86 53.51
CA LEU A 15 2.70 6.81 52.11
C LEU A 15 1.71 7.47 51.16
N LYS A 16 1.10 8.59 51.59
CA LYS A 16 0.53 9.57 50.66
C LYS A 16 1.74 10.22 50.00
N THR A 17 2.08 9.71 48.83
CA THR A 17 3.12 10.28 47.96
C THR A 17 2.95 11.80 47.96
N PRO A 18 3.97 12.58 48.37
CA PRO A 18 3.91 14.02 48.19
C PRO A 18 3.69 14.24 46.70
N GLY A 19 2.69 15.06 46.37
CA GLY A 19 2.27 15.33 45.02
C GLY A 19 3.47 15.75 44.18
N VAL A 20 4.05 14.77 43.47
CA VAL A 20 4.84 15.03 42.28
C VAL A 20 3.82 15.57 41.31
N THR A 21 3.79 16.90 41.22
CA THR A 21 3.10 17.63 40.17
C THR A 21 3.29 16.86 38.86
N LYS A 22 2.22 16.78 38.05
CA LYS A 22 2.24 16.13 36.74
C LYS A 22 2.50 17.14 35.59
N PRO A 23 3.60 17.92 35.51
CA PRO A 23 3.89 18.69 34.30
C PRO A 23 4.35 17.79 33.13
N ASN A 24 5.02 16.67 33.42
CA ASN A 24 5.73 15.90 32.38
C ASN A 24 4.82 15.13 31.40
N ILE A 25 3.62 14.73 31.80
CA ILE A 25 2.70 13.96 30.93
C ILE A 25 2.10 14.88 29.85
N PHE A 26 1.67 16.08 30.24
CA PHE A 26 1.12 17.08 29.32
C PHE A 26 2.17 17.56 28.32
N LEU A 27 3.38 17.85 28.79
CA LEU A 27 4.50 18.28 27.94
C LEU A 27 4.89 17.19 26.93
N LYS A 28 4.96 15.92 27.37
CA LYS A 28 5.25 14.79 26.49
C LYS A 28 4.17 14.59 25.43
N GLN A 29 2.89 14.66 25.81
CA GLN A 29 1.78 14.53 24.85
C GLN A 29 1.76 15.69 23.85
N TYR A 30 2.01 16.92 24.31
CA TYR A 30 2.10 18.09 23.44
C TYR A 30 3.23 17.93 22.42
N LEU A 31 4.44 17.56 22.86
CA LEU A 31 5.58 17.34 21.98
C LEU A 31 5.33 16.24 20.94
N VAL A 32 4.72 15.12 21.35
CA VAL A 32 4.34 14.04 20.41
C VAL A 32 3.31 14.54 19.39
N SER A 33 2.30 15.30 19.83
CA SER A 33 1.29 15.85 18.92
C SER A 33 1.87 16.86 17.93
N LEU A 34 2.84 17.67 18.38
CA LEU A 34 3.52 18.67 17.56
C LEU A 34 4.41 17.98 16.51
N LEU A 35 5.21 17.00 16.92
CA LEU A 35 6.01 16.19 16.00
C LEU A 35 5.14 15.45 14.98
N HIS A 36 3.98 14.94 15.40
CA HIS A 36 3.05 14.32 14.48
C HIS A 36 2.51 15.32 13.45
N ARG A 37 2.07 16.50 13.89
CA ARG A 37 1.60 17.58 13.00
C ARG A 37 2.66 17.97 11.98
N ILE A 38 3.92 18.11 12.42
CA ILE A 38 5.06 18.45 11.55
C ILE A 38 5.31 17.32 10.54
N LYS A 39 5.29 16.06 11.00
CA LYS A 39 5.47 14.89 10.12
C LYS A 39 4.43 14.88 9.01
N THR A 40 3.18 15.24 9.32
CA THR A 40 2.04 15.21 8.38
C THR A 40 1.95 16.43 7.45
N ILE A 41 2.86 17.41 7.53
CA ILE A 41 2.79 18.60 6.65
C ILE A 41 2.90 18.17 5.18
N GLY A 42 1.86 18.50 4.41
CA GLY A 42 1.82 18.23 2.98
C GLY A 42 1.45 16.80 2.61
N TYR A 43 0.86 16.02 3.52
CA TYR A 43 0.34 14.69 3.22
C TYR A 43 -0.82 14.78 2.22
N GLN A 44 -0.82 13.87 1.23
CA GLN A 44 -1.92 13.69 0.30
C GLN A 44 -2.37 12.23 0.32
N ASP A 45 -3.67 12.00 0.26
CA ASP A 45 -4.27 10.65 0.32
C ASP A 45 -3.89 9.78 -0.88
N THR A 46 -3.40 10.38 -1.97
CA THR A 46 -2.93 9.68 -3.17
C THR A 46 -1.50 9.17 -3.08
N MET A 47 -0.76 9.54 -2.04
CA MET A 47 0.65 9.16 -1.91
C MET A 47 0.80 7.72 -1.39
N GLU A 48 1.80 7.03 -1.95
CA GLU A 48 2.22 5.75 -1.41
C GLU A 48 2.77 5.88 0.02
N GLU A 49 2.58 4.84 0.82
CA GLU A 49 3.03 4.76 2.22
C GLU A 49 4.53 5.03 2.39
N TYR A 50 5.35 4.70 1.38
CA TYR A 50 6.78 5.00 1.38
C TYR A 50 7.07 6.50 1.22
N GLU A 51 6.38 7.19 0.30
CA GLU A 51 6.56 8.62 0.08
C GLU A 51 6.08 9.44 1.29
N LEU A 52 4.97 9.03 1.93
CA LEU A 52 4.48 9.66 3.16
C LEU A 52 5.48 9.56 4.31
N ARG A 53 6.08 8.38 4.50
CA ARG A 53 7.13 8.17 5.51
C ARG A 53 8.35 9.02 5.21
N LYS A 54 8.83 9.00 3.97
CA LYS A 54 9.98 9.80 3.52
C LYS A 54 9.75 11.30 3.72
N LEU A 55 8.60 11.82 3.29
CA LEU A 55 8.23 13.22 3.50
C LEU A 55 8.14 13.58 4.99
N GLY A 56 7.62 12.66 5.81
CA GLY A 56 7.55 12.82 7.25
C GLY A 56 8.93 12.98 7.91
N ILE A 57 9.89 12.11 7.57
CA ILE A 57 11.27 12.22 8.06
C ILE A 57 11.90 13.53 7.60
N PHE A 58 11.69 13.90 6.34
CA PHE A 58 12.21 15.15 5.78
C PHE A 58 11.70 16.37 6.55
N ASN A 59 10.39 16.47 6.78
CA ASN A 59 9.78 17.56 7.54
C ASN A 59 10.31 17.62 8.97
N GLN A 60 10.47 16.47 9.62
CA GLN A 60 10.98 16.38 10.98
C GLN A 60 12.43 16.85 11.08
N LEU A 61 13.31 16.43 10.17
CA LEU A 61 14.70 16.87 10.13
C LEU A 61 14.82 18.37 9.83
N ASN A 62 14.05 18.87 8.86
CA ASN A 62 14.03 20.29 8.52
C ASN A 62 13.50 21.15 9.67
N PHE A 63 12.55 20.65 10.46
CA PHE A 63 12.08 21.34 11.67
C PHE A 63 13.16 21.41 12.76
N PHE A 64 13.96 20.35 12.94
CA PHE A 64 15.09 20.42 13.88
C PHE A 64 16.17 21.41 13.43
N GLN A 65 16.40 21.55 12.12
CA GLN A 65 17.29 22.57 11.58
C GLN A 65 16.72 23.98 11.71
N LEU A 66 15.41 24.15 11.61
CA LEU A 66 14.74 25.40 11.96
C LEU A 66 15.07 25.78 13.41
N LEU A 67 14.92 24.85 14.36
CA LEU A 67 15.24 25.09 15.78
C LEU A 67 16.72 25.43 15.99
N SER A 68 17.62 24.75 15.27
CA SER A 68 19.05 25.08 15.25
C SER A 68 19.32 26.49 14.72
N GLY A 69 18.63 26.89 13.65
CA GLY A 69 18.71 28.24 13.10
C GLY A 69 18.18 29.31 14.06
N VAL A 70 17.08 29.02 14.78
CA VAL A 70 16.58 29.88 15.87
C VAL A 70 17.66 30.05 16.95
N PHE A 71 18.29 28.95 17.38
CA PHE A 71 19.34 28.99 18.38
C PHE A 71 20.51 29.88 17.92
N ILE A 72 21.03 29.67 16.71
CA ILE A 72 22.10 30.49 16.13
C ILE A 72 21.69 31.97 16.05
N PHE A 73 20.46 32.26 15.60
CA PHE A 73 19.96 33.63 15.53
C PHE A 73 19.95 34.32 16.91
N PHE A 74 19.47 33.63 17.95
CA PHE A 74 19.52 34.17 19.31
C PHE A 74 20.95 34.38 19.79
N THR A 75 21.88 33.50 19.45
CA THR A 75 23.29 33.70 19.83
C THR A 75 23.88 34.96 19.18
N CYS A 76 23.59 35.23 17.91
CA CYS A 76 24.00 36.48 17.27
C CYS A 76 23.40 37.71 17.97
N LEU A 77 22.12 37.63 18.38
CA LEU A 77 21.41 38.74 19.03
C LEU A 77 21.90 39.00 20.46
N PHE A 78 22.19 37.97 21.25
CA PHE A 78 22.72 38.12 22.60
C PHE A 78 24.15 38.67 22.61
N TYR A 79 24.96 38.33 21.60
CA TYR A 79 26.34 38.81 21.45
C TYR A 79 26.44 40.04 20.53
N HIS A 80 25.37 40.84 20.39
CA HIS A 80 25.32 41.99 19.48
C HIS A 80 26.44 43.03 19.68
N GLN A 81 27.05 43.12 20.87
CA GLN A 81 28.22 43.99 21.08
C GLN A 81 29.47 43.56 20.29
N LYS A 82 29.58 42.27 19.93
CA LYS A 82 30.68 41.72 19.14
C LYS A 82 30.31 41.49 17.67
N PHE A 83 29.04 41.60 17.29
CA PHE A 83 28.56 41.37 15.92
C PHE A 83 27.82 42.60 15.38
N SER A 84 28.19 43.06 14.18
CA SER A 84 27.44 44.12 13.47
C SER A 84 25.98 43.69 13.23
N GLY A 85 25.04 44.65 13.20
CA GLY A 85 23.61 44.35 12.98
C GLY A 85 23.34 43.59 11.67
N TRP A 86 24.13 43.86 10.63
CA TRP A 86 24.08 43.11 9.35
C TRP A 86 24.39 41.62 9.51
N ILE A 87 25.23 41.27 10.47
CA ILE A 87 25.70 39.91 10.72
C ILE A 87 24.60 39.09 11.41
N CYS A 88 23.80 39.72 12.27
CA CYS A 88 22.62 39.10 12.86
C CYS A 88 21.56 38.76 11.81
N ILE A 89 21.40 39.60 10.78
CA ILE A 89 20.51 39.34 9.65
C ILE A 89 20.99 38.12 8.85
N LEU A 90 22.30 38.00 8.62
CA LEU A 90 22.89 36.84 7.94
C LEU A 90 22.70 35.53 8.72
N GLY A 91 22.82 35.57 10.05
CA GLY A 91 22.57 34.42 10.92
C GLY A 91 21.12 33.90 10.87
N CYS A 92 20.18 34.70 10.35
CA CYS A 92 18.78 34.31 10.15
C CYS A 92 18.57 33.48 8.86
N LEU A 93 19.54 33.43 7.94
CA LEU A 93 19.37 32.75 6.65
C LEU A 93 18.98 31.27 6.78
N PRO A 94 19.61 30.44 7.62
CA PRO A 94 19.22 29.03 7.77
C PRO A 94 17.78 28.87 8.28
N LEU A 95 17.31 29.76 9.16
CA LEU A 95 15.94 29.81 9.65
C LEU A 95 14.95 30.11 8.50
N LEU A 96 15.26 31.11 7.68
CA LEU A 96 14.43 31.48 6.54
C LEU A 96 14.32 30.35 5.53
N VAL A 97 15.44 29.65 5.24
CA VAL A 97 15.44 28.49 4.35
C VAL A 97 14.57 27.37 4.90
N SER A 98 14.73 26.97 6.17
CA SER A 98 13.92 25.90 6.74
C SER A 98 12.43 26.26 6.80
N SER A 99 12.09 27.52 7.09
CA SER A 99 10.71 28.02 7.07
C SER A 99 10.11 27.96 5.67
N PHE A 100 10.87 28.39 4.66
CA PHE A 100 10.45 28.37 3.27
C PHE A 100 10.23 26.94 2.76
N VAL A 101 11.09 25.99 3.16
CA VAL A 101 10.95 24.57 2.81
C VAL A 101 9.68 23.96 3.42
N LEU A 102 9.39 24.22 4.71
CA LEU A 102 8.14 23.78 5.34
C LEU A 102 6.92 24.41 4.66
N TYR A 103 7.01 25.69 4.29
CA TYR A 103 5.95 26.37 3.54
C TYR A 103 5.69 25.70 2.18
N LEU A 104 6.73 25.40 1.40
CA LEU A 104 6.59 24.69 0.13
C LEU A 104 5.96 23.30 0.29
N ASN A 105 6.32 22.57 1.35
CA ASN A 105 5.69 21.30 1.67
C ASN A 105 4.22 21.46 2.04
N SER A 106 3.85 22.52 2.77
CA SER A 106 2.44 22.81 3.08
C SER A 106 1.61 23.13 1.82
N GLN A 107 2.25 23.66 0.77
CA GLN A 107 1.65 23.92 -0.54
C GLN A 107 1.71 22.72 -1.50
N TYR A 108 2.03 21.52 -1.00
CA TYR A 108 2.16 20.28 -1.78
C TYR A 108 3.22 20.28 -2.89
N LYS A 109 4.18 21.21 -2.84
CA LYS A 109 5.28 21.33 -3.82
C LYS A 109 6.53 20.59 -3.35
N HIS A 110 6.41 19.29 -3.08
CA HIS A 110 7.47 18.50 -2.41
C HIS A 110 8.79 18.44 -3.17
N LYS A 111 8.76 18.26 -4.49
CA LYS A 111 9.98 18.22 -5.31
C LYS A 111 10.71 19.57 -5.27
N THR A 112 9.96 20.67 -5.33
CA THR A 112 10.52 22.02 -5.20
C THR A 112 11.07 22.26 -3.80
N ALA A 113 10.39 21.80 -2.75
CA ALA A 113 10.86 21.90 -1.38
C ALA A 113 12.19 21.16 -1.16
N LEU A 114 12.32 19.94 -1.70
CA LEU A 114 13.55 19.15 -1.66
C LEU A 114 14.71 19.85 -2.37
N ILE A 115 14.49 20.32 -3.59
CA ILE A 115 15.53 21.02 -4.36
C ILE A 115 15.93 22.33 -3.67
N ALA A 116 14.95 23.10 -3.19
CA ALA A 116 15.19 24.34 -2.46
C ALA A 116 16.03 24.09 -1.20
N TYR A 117 15.70 23.05 -0.44
CA TYR A 117 16.45 22.65 0.76
C TYR A 117 17.92 22.37 0.45
N PHE A 118 18.20 21.52 -0.54
CA PHE A 118 19.56 21.07 -0.85
C PHE A 118 20.43 22.12 -1.55
N ILE A 119 19.84 23.14 -2.15
CA ILE A 119 20.57 24.25 -2.78
C ILE A 119 20.73 25.42 -1.81
N LEU A 120 19.64 25.84 -1.17
CA LEU A 120 19.63 27.07 -0.37
C LEU A 120 20.38 26.91 0.95
N HIS A 121 20.40 25.72 1.57
CA HIS A 121 21.14 25.54 2.83
C HIS A 121 22.65 25.68 2.68
N PRO A 122 23.33 24.94 1.77
CA PRO A 122 24.75 25.14 1.54
C PRO A 122 25.07 26.56 1.06
N LEU A 123 24.20 27.16 0.23
CA LEU A 123 24.39 28.54 -0.25
C LEU A 123 24.28 29.56 0.90
N ALA A 124 23.30 29.41 1.79
CA ALA A 124 23.13 30.25 2.97
C ALA A 124 24.34 30.14 3.90
N ALA A 125 24.83 28.92 4.13
CA ALA A 125 26.04 28.69 4.91
C ALA A 125 27.25 29.39 4.27
N SER A 126 27.48 29.20 2.96
CA SER A 126 28.58 29.87 2.25
C SER A 126 28.52 31.38 2.32
N PHE A 127 27.32 31.97 2.29
CA PHE A 127 27.15 33.41 2.42
C PHE A 127 27.50 33.91 3.83
N ILE A 128 27.15 33.16 4.88
CA ILE A 128 27.58 33.43 6.26
C ILE A 128 29.11 33.45 6.34
N PHE A 129 29.77 32.43 5.77
CA PHE A 129 31.23 32.30 5.82
C PHE A 129 31.99 33.34 5.01
N MET A 130 31.50 33.70 3.82
CA MET A 130 32.13 34.74 2.98
C MET A 130 32.11 36.12 3.66
N ASN A 131 31.15 36.36 4.56
CA ASN A 131 31.11 37.55 5.39
C ASN A 131 31.98 37.44 6.66
N GLY A 132 32.83 36.40 6.76
CA GLY A 132 33.83 36.24 7.79
C GLY A 132 33.30 35.71 9.13
N MET A 133 32.15 35.03 9.16
CA MET A 133 31.60 34.40 10.36
C MET A 133 31.92 32.91 10.42
N HIS A 134 32.53 32.46 11.52
CA HIS A 134 32.69 31.04 11.84
C HIS A 134 31.80 30.67 13.03
N LEU A 135 30.65 30.05 12.75
CA LEU A 135 29.63 29.71 13.75
C LEU A 135 29.65 28.22 14.17
N GLY A 136 30.59 27.41 13.65
CA GLY A 136 30.60 25.95 13.89
C GLY A 136 29.44 25.24 13.20
N ILE A 137 29.18 25.59 11.93
CA ILE A 137 28.13 24.99 11.11
C ILE A 137 28.69 24.02 10.07
N ASP A 138 29.96 23.67 10.18
CA ASP A 138 30.74 22.99 9.15
C ASP A 138 30.29 21.55 8.97
N LEU A 139 29.99 20.87 10.07
CA LEU A 139 29.45 19.51 10.07
C LEU A 139 28.07 19.41 9.42
N TYR A 140 27.32 20.53 9.30
CA TYR A 140 26.05 20.51 8.58
C TYR A 140 26.23 20.26 7.08
N PHE A 141 27.39 20.56 6.47
CA PHE A 141 27.66 20.18 5.07
C PHE A 141 27.70 18.66 4.89
N ILE A 142 28.26 17.93 5.87
CA ILE A 142 28.24 16.46 5.88
C ILE A 142 26.80 15.96 6.02
N LEU A 143 26.02 16.58 6.91
CA LEU A 143 24.59 16.26 7.06
C LEU A 143 23.85 16.45 5.73
N TYR A 144 24.02 17.57 5.03
CA TYR A 144 23.37 17.79 3.74
C TYR A 144 23.77 16.75 2.70
N GLY A 145 25.04 16.34 2.66
CA GLY A 145 25.50 15.24 1.79
C GLY A 145 24.82 13.90 2.10
N ILE A 146 24.75 13.51 3.38
CA ILE A 146 24.08 12.28 3.81
C ILE A 146 22.58 12.31 3.48
N LEU A 147 21.92 13.43 3.78
CA LEU A 147 20.49 13.59 3.52
C LEU A 147 20.20 13.60 2.01
N ALA A 148 21.09 14.12 1.17
CA ALA A 148 20.94 14.11 -0.28
C ALA A 148 20.84 12.69 -0.84
N VAL A 149 21.67 11.77 -0.34
CA VAL A 149 21.66 10.35 -0.74
C VAL A 149 20.31 9.68 -0.45
N PHE A 150 19.70 10.02 0.69
CA PHE A 150 18.43 9.42 1.07
C PHE A 150 17.22 10.06 0.39
N PHE A 151 17.23 11.40 0.25
CA PHE A 151 16.06 12.14 -0.19
C PHE A 151 15.97 12.33 -1.70
N LEU A 152 17.09 12.47 -2.40
CA LEU A 152 17.08 12.64 -3.86
C LEU A 152 17.02 11.27 -4.55
N LYS A 153 16.01 11.08 -5.41
CA LYS A 153 15.86 9.84 -6.20
C LYS A 153 16.74 9.84 -7.46
N ASP A 154 17.01 11.03 -7.97
CA ASP A 154 17.75 11.23 -9.21
C ASP A 154 19.25 11.31 -8.91
N LEU A 155 20.01 10.42 -9.55
CA LEU A 155 21.45 10.28 -9.35
C LEU A 155 22.22 11.55 -9.75
N ALA A 156 21.80 12.25 -10.81
CA ALA A 156 22.47 13.47 -11.24
C ALA A 156 22.30 14.60 -10.21
N PHE A 157 21.07 14.80 -9.72
CA PHE A 157 20.82 15.80 -8.66
C PHE A 157 21.51 15.43 -7.35
N MET A 158 21.53 14.14 -6.99
CA MET A 158 22.23 13.66 -5.80
C MET A 158 23.73 13.94 -5.86
N VAL A 159 24.40 13.54 -6.93
CA VAL A 159 25.85 13.77 -7.13
C VAL A 159 26.14 15.26 -7.16
N PHE A 160 25.32 16.05 -7.84
CA PHE A 160 25.44 17.51 -7.87
C PHE A 160 25.37 18.12 -6.46
N THR A 161 24.36 17.77 -5.65
CA THR A 161 24.21 18.30 -4.29
C THR A 161 25.35 17.88 -3.37
N ILE A 162 25.82 16.63 -3.48
CA ILE A 162 26.97 16.15 -2.71
C ILE A 162 28.22 16.93 -3.12
N ALA A 163 28.51 17.02 -4.42
CA ALA A 163 29.65 17.77 -4.92
C ALA A 163 29.57 19.24 -4.50
N PHE A 164 28.41 19.87 -4.63
CA PHE A 164 28.19 21.26 -4.20
C PHE A 164 28.44 21.43 -2.70
N SER A 165 27.92 20.54 -1.86
CA SER A 165 28.14 20.59 -0.40
C SER A 165 29.61 20.39 -0.04
N MET A 166 30.31 19.46 -0.71
CA MET A 166 31.73 19.19 -0.48
C MET A 166 32.64 20.31 -0.98
N VAL A 167 32.32 20.95 -2.10
CA VAL A 167 33.04 22.13 -2.59
C VAL A 167 32.88 23.28 -1.59
N ASN A 168 31.67 23.53 -1.08
CA ASN A 168 31.45 24.56 -0.06
C ASN A 168 32.22 24.24 1.24
N PHE A 169 32.22 22.98 1.70
CA PHE A 169 33.02 22.54 2.84
C PHE A 169 34.53 22.71 2.62
N PHE A 170 35.04 22.38 1.42
CA PHE A 170 36.44 22.54 1.07
C PHE A 170 36.87 24.01 1.02
N VAL A 171 36.07 24.86 0.36
CA VAL A 171 36.30 26.31 0.32
C VAL A 171 36.36 26.87 1.73
N LEU A 172 35.44 26.43 2.59
CA LEU A 172 35.43 26.84 3.98
C LEU A 172 36.68 26.39 4.74
N SER A 173 36.97 25.09 4.75
CA SER A 173 37.98 24.50 5.64
C SER A 173 39.41 24.79 5.17
N VAL A 174 39.62 25.02 3.87
CA VAL A 174 40.96 25.09 3.26
C VAL A 174 41.27 26.47 2.69
N VAL A 175 40.31 27.14 2.07
CA VAL A 175 40.53 28.42 1.36
C VAL A 175 40.34 29.61 2.31
N LEU A 176 39.27 29.63 3.09
CA LEU A 176 38.99 30.68 4.08
C LEU A 176 39.75 30.39 5.38
N LYS A 177 40.90 31.04 5.56
CA LYS A 177 41.76 30.86 6.76
C LYS A 177 41.66 31.98 7.79
N GLN A 178 40.93 33.06 7.48
CA GLN A 178 40.79 34.23 8.35
C GLN A 178 39.32 34.60 8.46
N PHE A 179 38.75 34.43 9.64
CA PHE A 179 37.39 34.87 9.96
C PHE A 179 37.46 36.11 10.85
N LEU A 180 36.63 37.11 10.52
CA LEU A 180 36.53 38.34 11.29
C LEU A 180 35.78 38.11 12.61
N TYR A 181 34.89 37.12 12.64
CA TYR A 181 34.07 36.78 13.78
C TYR A 181 34.08 35.27 14.01
N GLU A 182 34.94 34.83 14.93
CA GLU A 182 35.05 33.43 15.33
C GLU A 182 34.28 33.22 16.63
N LEU A 183 33.25 32.37 16.58
CA LEU A 183 32.47 32.03 17.76
C LEU A 183 33.32 31.32 18.82
N GLU A 184 34.33 30.57 18.39
CA GLU A 184 35.34 29.93 19.23
C GLU A 184 36.01 30.93 20.18
N ASN A 185 36.48 32.07 19.66
CA ASN A 185 37.11 33.12 20.45
C ASN A 185 36.13 33.91 21.34
N ILE A 186 34.83 33.90 21.00
CA ILE A 186 33.80 34.62 21.75
C ILE A 186 33.27 33.77 22.91
N ASN A 187 32.94 32.51 22.64
CA ASN A 187 32.40 31.56 23.59
C ASN A 187 32.65 30.12 23.10
N GLU A 188 33.79 29.56 23.53
CA GLU A 188 34.20 28.19 23.23
C GLU A 188 33.13 27.15 23.59
N LEU A 189 32.46 27.30 24.74
CA LEU A 189 31.40 26.38 25.15
C LEU A 189 30.27 26.34 24.13
N LEU A 190 29.86 27.51 23.61
CA LEU A 190 28.77 27.59 22.65
C LEU A 190 29.16 27.02 21.29
N TYR A 191 30.41 27.22 20.87
CA TYR A 191 30.98 26.60 19.68
C TYR A 191 30.97 25.06 19.81
N LEU A 192 31.50 24.50 20.90
CA LEU A 192 31.49 23.06 21.17
C LEU A 192 30.08 22.47 21.25
N VAL A 193 29.13 23.20 21.83
CA VAL A 193 27.72 22.78 21.87
C VAL A 193 27.13 22.72 20.46
N ASN A 194 27.44 23.67 19.58
CA ASN A 194 26.92 23.67 18.21
C ASN A 194 27.46 22.48 17.40
N GLU A 195 28.77 22.21 17.52
CA GLU A 195 29.41 21.03 16.92
C GLU A 195 28.80 19.71 17.45
N ALA A 196 28.59 19.61 18.76
CA ALA A 196 27.93 18.46 19.37
C ALA A 196 26.48 18.28 18.88
N VAL A 197 25.72 19.36 18.73
CA VAL A 197 24.36 19.35 18.17
C VAL A 197 24.37 18.86 16.72
N ALA A 198 25.33 19.32 15.90
CA ALA A 198 25.47 18.86 14.52
C ALA A 198 25.75 17.34 14.45
N ILE A 199 26.65 16.83 15.29
CA ILE A 199 26.95 15.40 15.39
C ILE A 199 25.70 14.61 15.80
N ILE A 200 24.99 15.06 16.84
CA ILE A 200 23.74 14.43 17.29
C ILE A 200 22.72 14.40 16.15
N PHE A 201 22.60 15.47 15.36
CA PHE A 201 21.70 15.52 14.21
C PHE A 201 22.10 14.57 13.07
N ILE A 202 23.39 14.40 12.80
CA ILE A 202 23.86 13.41 11.83
C ILE A 202 23.44 12.00 12.27
N PHE A 203 23.75 11.63 13.52
CA PHE A 203 23.38 10.32 14.04
C PHE A 203 21.86 10.12 14.13
N TYR A 204 21.13 11.16 14.52
CA TYR A 204 19.68 11.14 14.59
C TYR A 204 19.04 10.97 13.21
N GLY A 205 19.53 11.70 12.20
CA GLY A 205 19.11 11.55 10.81
C GLY A 205 19.35 10.14 10.29
N LEU A 206 20.55 9.60 10.49
CA LEU A 206 20.89 8.22 10.12
C LEU A 206 20.02 7.19 10.85
N TYR A 207 19.77 7.39 12.15
CA TYR A 207 18.91 6.52 12.95
C TYR A 207 17.48 6.51 12.43
N LEU A 208 16.88 7.68 12.15
CA LEU A 208 15.53 7.79 11.60
C LEU A 208 15.43 7.08 10.24
N ILE A 209 16.40 7.34 9.36
CA ILE A 209 16.49 6.69 8.05
C ILE A 209 16.54 5.16 8.19
N LYS A 210 17.42 4.65 9.06
CA LYS A 210 17.58 3.21 9.28
C LYS A 210 16.32 2.57 9.86
N ASN A 211 15.70 3.21 10.85
CA ASN A 211 14.50 2.71 11.51
C ASN A 211 13.34 2.57 10.52
N GLU A 212 13.13 3.60 9.70
CA GLU A 212 12.04 3.62 8.70
C GLU A 212 12.32 2.66 7.54
N ASN A 213 13.57 2.55 7.07
CA ASN A 213 13.96 1.53 6.09
C ASN A 213 13.72 0.11 6.61
N THR A 214 13.98 -0.15 7.88
CA THR A 214 13.73 -1.48 8.49
C THR A 214 12.23 -1.77 8.55
N GLY A 215 11.41 -0.80 8.96
CA GLY A 215 9.95 -0.94 8.93
C GLY A 215 9.39 -1.17 7.52
N TYR A 216 9.96 -0.51 6.51
CA TYR A 216 9.58 -0.72 5.12
C TYR A 216 9.86 -2.15 4.64
N GLN A 217 11.04 -2.69 4.98
CA GLN A 217 11.40 -4.08 4.64
C GLN A 217 10.44 -5.09 5.26
N LEU A 218 9.99 -4.85 6.51
CA LEU A 218 8.98 -5.69 7.16
C LEU A 218 7.63 -5.63 6.43
N ASN A 219 7.15 -4.43 6.08
CA ASN A 219 5.89 -4.28 5.33
C ASN A 219 5.93 -4.98 3.97
N ILE A 220 7.06 -4.95 3.26
CA ILE A 220 7.24 -5.69 2.00
C ILE A 220 7.16 -7.20 2.25
N LEU A 221 7.82 -7.70 3.29
CA LEU A 221 7.84 -9.11 3.60
C LEU A 221 6.43 -9.64 3.89
N ASP A 222 5.64 -8.89 4.65
CA ASP A 222 4.26 -9.28 4.97
C ASP A 222 3.35 -9.20 3.73
N LYS A 223 3.46 -8.15 2.91
CA LYS A 223 2.74 -8.08 1.63
C LYS A 223 3.11 -9.24 0.69
N ASN A 224 4.38 -9.66 0.67
CA ASN A 224 4.82 -10.81 -0.11
C ASN A 224 4.23 -12.13 0.39
N LYS A 225 4.13 -12.32 1.71
CA LYS A 225 3.44 -13.49 2.28
C LYS A 225 1.97 -13.52 1.87
N ASP A 226 1.28 -12.39 1.95
CA ASP A 226 -0.11 -12.26 1.53
C ASP A 226 -0.29 -12.55 0.03
N LEU A 227 0.61 -12.06 -0.81
CA LEU A 227 0.63 -12.35 -2.25
C LEU A 227 0.84 -13.84 -2.53
N LEU A 228 1.75 -14.50 -1.80
CA LEU A 228 1.98 -15.94 -1.92
C LEU A 228 0.72 -16.74 -1.54
N GLN A 229 0.04 -16.37 -0.45
CA GLN A 229 -1.22 -17.00 -0.07
C GLN A 229 -2.30 -16.85 -1.15
N LYS A 230 -2.44 -15.65 -1.73
CA LYS A 230 -3.38 -15.41 -2.82
C LYS A 230 -3.03 -16.22 -4.07
N ASN A 231 -1.76 -16.30 -4.45
CA ASN A 231 -1.31 -17.10 -5.59
C ASN A 231 -1.65 -18.58 -5.40
N VAL A 232 -1.42 -19.12 -4.20
CA VAL A 232 -1.80 -20.50 -3.86
C VAL A 232 -3.32 -20.69 -3.96
N GLN A 233 -4.12 -19.74 -3.45
CA GLN A 233 -5.58 -19.80 -3.57
C GLN A 233 -6.05 -19.78 -5.02
N ILE A 234 -5.48 -18.90 -5.85
CA ILE A 234 -5.78 -18.82 -7.29
C ILE A 234 -5.43 -20.13 -7.98
N GLN A 235 -4.29 -20.74 -7.64
CA GLN A 235 -3.89 -22.03 -8.19
C GLN A 235 -4.90 -23.14 -7.82
N MET A 236 -5.30 -23.23 -6.55
CA MET A 236 -6.32 -24.20 -6.12
C MET A 236 -7.67 -23.98 -6.82
N GLN A 237 -8.08 -22.73 -7.01
CA GLN A 237 -9.30 -22.39 -7.73
C GLN A 237 -9.21 -22.77 -9.21
N SER A 238 -8.08 -22.51 -9.85
CA SER A 238 -7.82 -22.89 -11.24
C SER A 238 -7.89 -24.40 -11.43
N GLU A 239 -7.25 -25.17 -10.54
CA GLU A 239 -7.31 -26.64 -10.56
C GLU A 239 -8.75 -27.16 -10.37
N LYS A 240 -9.53 -26.53 -9.48
CA LYS A 240 -10.94 -26.89 -9.28
C LYS A 240 -11.76 -26.60 -10.54
N ILE A 241 -11.62 -25.41 -11.13
CA ILE A 241 -12.33 -25.03 -12.35
C ILE A 241 -11.99 -26.00 -13.48
N GLN A 242 -10.72 -26.42 -13.61
CA GLN A 242 -10.31 -27.38 -14.62
C GLN A 242 -10.96 -28.75 -14.41
N LYS A 243 -11.03 -29.24 -13.17
CA LYS A 243 -11.75 -30.49 -12.85
C LYS A 243 -13.24 -30.38 -13.16
N ASP A 244 -13.88 -29.31 -12.71
CA ASP A 244 -15.31 -29.07 -12.94
C ASP A 244 -15.61 -28.96 -14.44
N ALA A 245 -14.74 -28.30 -15.22
CA ALA A 245 -14.86 -28.23 -16.68
C ALA A 245 -14.77 -29.61 -17.35
N SER A 246 -13.80 -30.45 -16.95
CA SER A 246 -13.66 -31.81 -17.49
C SER A 246 -14.86 -32.70 -17.16
N LEU A 247 -15.43 -32.55 -15.95
CA LEU A 247 -16.65 -33.27 -15.56
C LEU A 247 -17.85 -32.80 -16.39
N LEU A 248 -18.00 -31.49 -16.57
CA LEU A 248 -19.07 -30.90 -17.36
C LEU A 248 -19.00 -31.35 -18.83
N GLU A 249 -17.79 -31.43 -19.39
CA GLU A 249 -17.57 -31.93 -20.75
C GLU A 249 -18.02 -33.38 -20.87
N LYS A 250 -17.63 -34.25 -19.92
CA LYS A 250 -18.08 -35.64 -19.89
C LYS A 250 -19.61 -35.77 -19.76
N GLN A 251 -20.23 -35.00 -18.86
CA GLN A 251 -21.69 -35.00 -18.72
C GLN A 251 -22.40 -34.53 -19.98
N LYS A 252 -21.82 -33.54 -20.68
CA LYS A 252 -22.34 -33.05 -21.96
C LYS A 252 -22.26 -34.14 -23.04
N GLU A 253 -21.16 -34.89 -23.12
CA GLU A 253 -21.02 -36.02 -24.04
C GLU A 253 -22.09 -37.09 -23.76
N GLU A 254 -22.23 -37.54 -22.51
CA GLU A 254 -23.23 -38.52 -22.09
C GLU A 254 -24.66 -38.07 -22.43
N LEU A 255 -24.99 -36.80 -22.17
CA LEU A 255 -26.29 -36.22 -22.53
C LEU A 255 -26.49 -36.19 -24.06
N THR A 256 -25.44 -35.90 -24.82
CA THR A 256 -25.51 -35.85 -26.28
C THR A 256 -25.76 -37.24 -26.86
N GLU A 257 -25.05 -38.25 -26.35
CA GLU A 257 -25.25 -39.65 -26.73
C GLU A 257 -26.66 -40.14 -26.37
N LEU A 258 -27.12 -39.85 -25.15
CA LEU A 258 -28.47 -40.20 -24.71
C LEU A 258 -29.54 -39.54 -25.59
N ASN A 259 -29.35 -38.28 -25.96
CA ASN A 259 -30.27 -37.57 -26.84
C ASN A 259 -30.28 -38.13 -28.26
N ALA A 260 -29.10 -38.53 -28.79
CA ALA A 260 -28.99 -39.20 -30.08
C ALA A 260 -29.69 -40.57 -30.08
N LEU A 261 -29.52 -41.35 -29.00
CA LEU A 261 -30.19 -42.63 -28.81
C LEU A 261 -31.72 -42.44 -28.74
N LYS A 262 -32.19 -41.46 -27.96
CA LYS A 262 -33.60 -41.09 -27.87
C LYS A 262 -34.20 -40.75 -29.24
N ASN A 263 -33.51 -39.93 -30.04
CA ASN A 263 -33.96 -39.55 -31.38
C ASN A 263 -34.03 -40.76 -32.33
N LYS A 264 -33.01 -41.63 -32.30
CA LYS A 264 -33.00 -42.86 -33.10
C LYS A 264 -34.16 -43.78 -32.72
N LEU A 265 -34.42 -43.94 -31.44
CA LEU A 265 -35.54 -44.74 -30.93
C LEU A 265 -36.88 -44.18 -31.43
N PHE A 266 -37.13 -42.88 -31.26
CA PHE A 266 -38.36 -42.24 -31.77
C PHE A 266 -38.53 -42.39 -33.29
N SER A 267 -37.44 -42.36 -34.06
CA SER A 267 -37.48 -42.60 -35.49
C SER A 267 -37.93 -44.03 -35.82
N ILE A 268 -37.36 -45.04 -35.15
CA ILE A 268 -37.74 -46.46 -35.30
C ILE A 268 -39.21 -46.65 -34.93
N ILE A 269 -39.64 -46.15 -33.77
CA ILE A 269 -41.04 -46.23 -33.32
C ILE A 269 -41.98 -45.57 -34.34
N SER A 270 -41.63 -44.37 -34.81
CA SER A 270 -42.48 -43.65 -35.76
C SER A 270 -42.62 -44.41 -37.07
N HIS A 271 -41.55 -45.05 -37.54
CA HIS A 271 -41.58 -45.91 -38.73
C HIS A 271 -42.50 -47.12 -38.50
N ASP A 272 -42.33 -47.81 -37.38
CA ASP A 272 -43.04 -49.06 -37.08
C ASP A 272 -44.53 -48.83 -36.74
N LEU A 273 -44.89 -47.65 -36.22
CA LEU A 273 -46.29 -47.23 -36.03
C LEU A 273 -46.95 -46.77 -37.34
N LYS A 274 -46.19 -46.23 -38.29
CA LYS A 274 -46.73 -45.65 -39.52
C LYS A 274 -47.22 -46.72 -40.51
N ALA A 275 -46.56 -47.88 -40.55
CA ALA A 275 -46.98 -49.03 -41.37
C ALA A 275 -48.40 -49.53 -41.05
N PRO A 276 -48.75 -49.88 -39.79
CA PRO A 276 -50.11 -50.31 -39.43
C PRO A 276 -51.13 -49.18 -39.58
N MET A 277 -50.77 -47.93 -39.28
CA MET A 277 -51.66 -46.78 -39.47
C MET A 277 -52.02 -46.54 -40.94
N TYR A 278 -51.07 -46.74 -41.87
CA TYR A 278 -51.36 -46.68 -43.29
C TYR A 278 -52.18 -47.86 -43.78
N ALA A 279 -51.89 -49.07 -43.30
CA ALA A 279 -52.69 -50.25 -43.59
C ALA A 279 -54.15 -50.05 -43.15
N LEU A 280 -54.36 -49.53 -41.94
CA LEU A 280 -55.68 -49.21 -41.40
C LEU A 280 -56.40 -48.13 -42.21
N ARG A 281 -55.70 -47.04 -42.56
CA ARG A 281 -56.26 -45.95 -43.37
C ARG A 281 -56.69 -46.44 -44.76
N ASN A 282 -55.85 -47.26 -45.41
CA ASN A 282 -56.16 -47.80 -46.73
C ASN A 282 -57.33 -48.79 -46.65
N PHE A 283 -57.34 -49.67 -45.65
CA PHE A 283 -58.44 -50.59 -45.40
C PHE A 283 -59.79 -49.87 -45.25
N PHE A 284 -59.86 -48.85 -44.38
CA PHE A 284 -61.09 -48.06 -44.22
C PHE A 284 -61.41 -47.19 -45.45
N GLY A 285 -60.40 -46.76 -46.22
CA GLY A 285 -60.59 -46.06 -47.48
C GLY A 285 -61.27 -46.92 -48.56
N GLU A 286 -60.87 -48.19 -48.68
CA GLU A 286 -61.51 -49.17 -49.59
C GLU A 286 -62.95 -49.48 -49.16
N VAL A 287 -63.18 -49.59 -47.84
CA VAL A 287 -64.53 -49.76 -47.28
C VAL A 287 -65.42 -48.56 -47.58
N GLN A 288 -64.90 -47.32 -47.44
CA GLN A 288 -65.65 -46.10 -47.71
C GLN A 288 -66.06 -45.95 -49.18
N GLN A 289 -65.22 -46.42 -50.11
CA GLN A 289 -65.47 -46.33 -51.55
C GLN A 289 -66.41 -47.44 -52.08
N ASN A 290 -66.94 -48.32 -51.21
CA ASN A 290 -67.72 -49.51 -51.58
C ASN A 290 -66.98 -50.48 -52.53
N ASN A 291 -65.65 -50.45 -52.55
CA ASN A 291 -64.83 -51.26 -53.46
C ASN A 291 -64.61 -52.70 -52.96
N MET A 292 -65.16 -53.08 -51.81
CA MET A 292 -64.89 -54.38 -51.19
C MET A 292 -66.19 -55.16 -50.89
N PRO A 293 -66.37 -56.38 -51.43
CA PRO A 293 -67.51 -57.23 -51.11
C PRO A 293 -67.49 -57.68 -49.65
N ALA A 294 -68.67 -57.75 -49.02
CA ALA A 294 -68.82 -58.02 -47.58
C ALA A 294 -68.13 -59.31 -47.09
N ARG A 295 -67.93 -60.29 -47.98
CA ARG A 295 -67.23 -61.55 -47.68
C ARG A 295 -65.72 -61.36 -47.56
N GLU A 296 -65.10 -60.54 -48.41
CA GLU A 296 -63.68 -60.22 -48.31
C GLU A 296 -63.40 -59.33 -47.09
N LEU A 297 -64.28 -58.36 -46.83
CA LEU A 297 -64.22 -57.52 -45.63
C LEU A 297 -64.17 -58.38 -44.36
N LYS A 298 -65.10 -59.34 -44.23
CA LYS A 298 -65.16 -60.26 -43.09
C LYS A 298 -63.90 -61.12 -42.94
N ASN A 299 -63.22 -61.44 -44.05
CA ASN A 299 -62.00 -62.22 -44.04
C ASN A 299 -60.74 -61.40 -43.68
N MET A 300 -60.73 -60.08 -43.92
CA MET A 300 -59.59 -59.20 -43.62
C MET A 300 -59.60 -58.63 -42.20
N ILE A 301 -60.78 -58.49 -41.56
CA ILE A 301 -60.92 -57.99 -40.18
C ILE A 301 -59.97 -58.70 -39.18
N PRO A 302 -59.84 -60.03 -39.16
CA PRO A 302 -58.94 -60.71 -38.22
C PRO A 302 -57.47 -60.29 -38.35
N ALA A 303 -56.98 -60.05 -39.57
CA ALA A 303 -55.61 -59.60 -39.81
C ALA A 303 -55.39 -58.17 -39.28
N VAL A 304 -56.35 -57.27 -39.53
CA VAL A 304 -56.32 -55.89 -39.02
C VAL A 304 -56.33 -55.86 -37.49
N VAL A 305 -57.16 -56.70 -36.86
CA VAL A 305 -57.22 -56.81 -35.38
C VAL A 305 -55.88 -57.31 -34.82
N ASN A 306 -55.24 -58.29 -35.48
CA ASN A 306 -53.92 -58.77 -35.07
C ASN A 306 -52.84 -57.68 -35.20
N ASP A 307 -52.82 -56.92 -36.31
CA ASP A 307 -51.86 -55.82 -36.51
C ASP A 307 -52.04 -54.70 -35.48
N LEU A 308 -53.29 -54.36 -35.13
CA LEU A 308 -53.59 -53.39 -34.08
C LEU A 308 -53.16 -53.91 -32.70
N THR A 309 -53.39 -55.18 -32.40
CA THR A 309 -52.97 -55.81 -31.13
C THR A 309 -51.45 -55.86 -30.99
N TYR A 310 -50.74 -56.12 -32.08
CA TYR A 310 -49.27 -56.03 -32.10
C TYR A 310 -48.79 -54.59 -31.87
N THR A 311 -49.42 -53.62 -32.52
CA THR A 311 -49.09 -52.20 -32.41
C THR A 311 -49.31 -51.67 -30.98
N THR A 312 -50.42 -52.05 -30.34
CA THR A 312 -50.70 -51.64 -28.94
C THR A 312 -49.70 -52.28 -27.97
N SER A 313 -49.36 -53.55 -28.16
CA SER A 313 -48.31 -54.22 -27.37
C SER A 313 -46.94 -53.54 -27.52
N LEU A 314 -46.58 -53.13 -28.74
CA LEU A 314 -45.35 -52.35 -28.98
C LEU A 314 -45.37 -51.01 -28.23
N MET A 315 -46.49 -50.29 -28.27
CA MET A 315 -46.65 -49.02 -27.55
C MET A 315 -46.59 -49.19 -26.02
N ASP A 316 -47.18 -50.24 -25.47
CA ASP A 316 -47.15 -50.52 -24.03
C ASP A 316 -45.74 -50.87 -23.56
N ASN A 317 -45.02 -51.71 -24.31
CA ASN A 317 -43.62 -52.05 -24.02
C ASN A 317 -42.73 -50.80 -24.08
N LEU A 318 -42.98 -49.91 -25.04
CA LEU A 318 -42.27 -48.65 -25.14
C LEU A 318 -42.57 -47.69 -23.98
N LEU A 319 -43.84 -47.59 -23.58
CA LEU A 319 -44.25 -46.76 -22.45
C LEU A 319 -43.60 -47.25 -21.15
N GLN A 320 -43.53 -48.56 -20.93
CA GLN A 320 -42.83 -49.14 -19.79
C GLN A 320 -41.33 -48.81 -19.81
N TRP A 321 -40.69 -48.92 -20.97
CA TRP A 321 -39.29 -48.55 -21.12
C TRP A 321 -39.04 -47.05 -20.86
N SER A 322 -39.89 -46.16 -21.40
CA SER A 322 -39.80 -44.70 -21.17
C SER A 322 -39.91 -44.34 -19.69
N LYS A 323 -40.80 -45.03 -18.96
CA LYS A 323 -40.94 -44.86 -17.50
C LYS A 323 -39.75 -45.38 -16.70
N ALA A 324 -39.00 -46.37 -17.22
CA ALA A 324 -37.80 -46.88 -16.57
C ALA A 324 -36.57 -45.98 -16.79
N GLN A 325 -36.64 -45.08 -17.77
CA GLN A 325 -35.56 -44.13 -18.12
C GLN A 325 -35.79 -42.71 -17.55
N MET A 326 -36.96 -42.46 -16.95
CA MET A 326 -37.27 -41.29 -16.09
C MET A 326 -36.92 -41.61 -14.64
#